data_AF-E3Q1Y3-F1
#
_entry.id   AF-E3Q1Y3-F1
#
_cell.length_a   1.000
_cell.length_b   1.000
_cell.length_c   1.000
_cell.angle_alpha   90.00
_cell.angle_beta   90.00
_cell.angle_gamma   90.00
#
_symmetry.space_group_name_H-M   'P 1'
#
loop_
_entity.id
_entity.type
_entity.pdbx_description
1 polymer ?
#
loop_
_entity_poly.entity_id
_entity_poly.type
_entity_poly.pdbx_seq_one_letter_code
_entity_poly.pdbx_strand_id
1 'polypeptide(L)'
;MRLFQNITAGFAVLAVALAAVSGSQIGAVNGLDSRQDKCGTNGVVDGQCGEAFEQKDCTGSLVKVIKPDCSQACNKVTDISVTSLRVSGDGNVASTVTCYMYSDENCNAEVRRSDAVSQSWQRQCITVEGQTVKSWKCLKGC
;
A
#
# COMPACT_ATOMS: atom_id res chain seq x y z
N MET A 1 -14.08 31.99 -74.33
CA MET A 1 -13.03 31.22 -73.62
C MET A 1 -12.99 31.76 -72.18
N ARG A 2 -13.93 31.37 -71.31
CA ARG A 2 -13.75 30.42 -70.19
C ARG A 2 -12.39 30.54 -69.47
N LEU A 3 -12.38 31.11 -68.27
CA LEU A 3 -11.83 30.43 -67.08
C LEU A 3 -12.49 31.00 -65.81
N PHE A 4 -13.17 30.12 -65.08
CA PHE A 4 -13.67 30.28 -63.71
C PHE A 4 -12.56 29.93 -62.72
N GLN A 5 -12.61 30.45 -61.49
CA GLN A 5 -12.51 29.69 -60.21
C GLN A 5 -12.36 30.70 -59.04
N ASN A 6 -13.44 30.98 -58.32
CA ASN A 6 -13.91 30.31 -57.09
C ASN A 6 -13.26 30.89 -55.82
N ILE A 7 -13.96 31.86 -55.21
CA ILE A 7 -13.71 32.34 -53.85
C ILE A 7 -14.44 31.39 -52.91
N THR A 8 -13.70 30.55 -52.19
CA THR A 8 -14.27 29.59 -51.24
C THR A 8 -14.21 30.15 -49.82
N ALA A 9 -15.42 30.47 -49.32
CA ALA A 9 -16.04 30.21 -48.00
C ALA A 9 -15.18 30.19 -46.71
N GLY A 10 -15.67 30.61 -45.54
CA GLY A 10 -17.04 30.95 -45.15
C GLY A 10 -17.11 31.46 -43.69
N PHE A 11 -18.27 32.03 -43.36
CA PHE A 11 -18.66 32.50 -42.03
C PHE A 11 -19.55 31.46 -41.32
N ALA A 12 -19.33 31.22 -40.02
CA ALA A 12 -20.31 30.82 -38.97
C ALA A 12 -19.55 30.70 -37.63
N VAL A 13 -19.69 31.57 -36.62
CA VAL A 13 -20.79 31.91 -35.67
C VAL A 13 -20.97 30.88 -34.52
N LEU A 14 -20.55 31.34 -33.32
CA LEU A 14 -21.13 31.23 -31.95
C LEU A 14 -21.43 29.87 -31.28
N ALA A 15 -20.95 29.69 -30.03
CA ALA A 15 -21.79 29.55 -28.82
C ALA A 15 -20.94 29.35 -27.53
N VAL A 16 -21.42 29.98 -26.44
CA VAL A 16 -20.85 30.07 -25.09
C VAL A 16 -21.28 28.88 -24.23
N ALA A 17 -20.44 28.45 -23.28
CA ALA A 17 -20.90 27.78 -22.05
C ALA A 17 -20.06 28.23 -20.84
N LEU A 18 -20.74 28.85 -19.87
CA LEU A 18 -20.31 29.16 -18.51
C LEU A 18 -20.29 27.89 -17.65
N ALA A 19 -19.32 27.76 -16.75
CA ALA A 19 -19.49 26.94 -15.54
C ALA A 19 -18.71 27.54 -14.35
N ALA A 20 -19.50 28.22 -13.52
CA ALA A 20 -19.41 28.36 -12.06
C ALA A 20 -18.06 28.75 -11.41
N VAL A 21 -18.03 30.01 -10.95
CA VAL A 21 -17.35 30.32 -9.69
C VAL A 21 -18.10 29.59 -8.57
N SER A 22 -17.40 28.80 -7.78
CA SER A 22 -17.84 28.46 -6.42
C SER A 22 -16.70 28.81 -5.49
N GLY A 23 -16.80 30.01 -4.92
CA GLY A 23 -16.11 30.31 -3.68
C GLY A 23 -16.74 29.47 -2.57
N SER A 24 -15.92 28.65 -1.92
CA SER A 24 -16.11 28.29 -0.51
C SER A 24 -14.74 28.00 0.08
N GLN A 25 -14.21 29.00 0.78
CA GLN A 25 -13.15 28.82 1.77
C GLN A 25 -13.73 27.98 2.91
N ILE A 26 -13.46 26.67 2.96
CA ILE A 26 -13.53 25.90 4.21
C ILE A 26 -12.47 24.80 4.16
N GLY A 27 -11.49 24.92 5.05
CA GLY A 27 -10.66 23.81 5.51
C GLY A 27 -9.49 23.43 4.61
N ALA A 28 -8.38 24.17 4.74
CA ALA A 28 -7.07 23.54 4.63
C ALA A 28 -6.97 22.50 5.76
N VAL A 29 -7.51 21.30 5.52
CA VAL A 29 -7.08 20.14 6.30
C VAL A 29 -5.64 19.90 5.87
N ASN A 30 -4.72 20.25 6.76
CA ASN A 30 -3.33 19.79 6.76
C ASN A 30 -3.34 18.26 6.82
N GLY A 31 -3.64 17.64 5.70
CA GLY A 31 -3.37 16.25 5.40
C GLY A 31 -2.27 16.25 4.37
N LEU A 32 -1.05 16.62 4.78
CA LEU A 32 0.12 15.91 4.28
C LEU A 32 -0.10 14.46 4.73
N ASP A 33 -0.95 13.75 4.00
CA ASP A 33 -1.04 12.31 4.00
C ASP A 33 0.36 11.92 3.55
N SER A 34 1.20 11.72 4.56
CA SER A 34 2.58 11.35 4.43
C SER A 34 2.56 10.25 3.38
N ARG A 35 3.25 10.46 2.26
CA ARG A 35 3.71 9.37 1.42
C ARG A 35 4.62 8.52 2.31
N GLN A 36 3.99 7.77 3.21
CA GLN A 36 4.64 6.89 4.14
C GLN A 36 5.01 5.74 3.23
N ASP A 37 6.29 5.72 2.86
CA ASP A 37 6.88 4.77 1.94
C ASP A 37 6.42 3.36 2.30
N LYS A 38 5.38 2.92 1.57
CA LYS A 38 4.98 1.52 1.42
C LYS A 38 6.27 0.77 1.16
N CYS A 39 6.64 -0.18 2.02
CA CYS A 39 7.94 -0.88 2.02
C CYS A 39 8.99 -0.31 1.06
N GLY A 40 9.91 0.49 1.62
CA GLY A 40 10.90 1.30 0.90
C GLY A 40 11.64 0.59 -0.24
N THR A 41 12.26 1.41 -1.10
CA THR A 41 12.86 1.03 -2.39
C THR A 41 13.54 -0.35 -2.40
N ASN A 42 13.05 -1.21 -3.30
CA ASN A 42 13.59 -2.54 -3.53
C ASN A 42 15.12 -2.52 -3.71
N GLY A 43 15.85 -3.45 -3.06
CA GLY A 43 17.28 -3.65 -3.29
C GLY A 43 18.21 -2.83 -2.38
N VAL A 44 17.67 -2.11 -1.41
CA VAL A 44 18.46 -1.40 -0.38
C VAL A 44 18.79 -2.36 0.75
N VAL A 45 20.06 -2.44 1.16
CA VAL A 45 20.50 -3.23 2.32
C VAL A 45 19.69 -2.86 3.56
N ASP A 46 19.21 -3.86 4.31
CA ASP A 46 18.28 -3.69 5.45
C ASP A 46 16.92 -3.09 5.06
N GLY A 47 16.56 -3.21 3.79
CA GLY A 47 15.27 -2.81 3.21
C GLY A 47 14.17 -3.85 3.35
N GLN A 48 14.32 -4.90 4.18
CA GLN A 48 13.21 -5.82 4.44
C GLN A 48 12.05 -5.07 5.07
N CYS A 49 10.84 -5.53 4.77
CA CYS A 49 9.65 -4.84 5.22
C CYS A 49 8.43 -5.76 5.31
N GLY A 50 7.60 -5.49 6.32
CA GLY A 50 6.24 -5.99 6.42
C GLY A 50 5.24 -4.83 6.41
N GLU A 51 4.04 -5.05 5.91
CA GLU A 51 2.94 -4.09 5.92
C GLU A 51 1.66 -4.79 6.35
N ALA A 52 0.93 -4.21 7.30
CA ALA A 52 -0.35 -4.71 7.76
C ALA A 52 -1.51 -3.95 7.11
N PHE A 53 -2.51 -4.67 6.63
CA PHE A 53 -3.66 -4.11 5.93
C PHE A 53 -4.98 -4.51 6.58
N GLU A 54 -5.94 -3.59 6.48
CA GLU A 54 -7.28 -3.75 7.04
C GLU A 54 -8.07 -4.87 6.34
N GLN A 55 -7.93 -4.98 5.01
CA GLN A 55 -8.70 -5.90 4.19
C GLN A 55 -7.87 -7.11 3.75
N LYS A 56 -8.53 -8.07 3.11
CA LYS A 56 -7.89 -9.23 2.50
C LYS A 56 -7.00 -8.81 1.33
N ASP A 57 -6.08 -9.70 0.97
CA ASP A 57 -5.27 -9.60 -0.25
C ASP A 57 -4.42 -8.33 -0.31
N CYS A 58 -4.05 -7.81 0.86
CA CYS A 58 -3.22 -6.62 1.03
C CYS A 58 -3.82 -5.39 0.35
N THR A 59 -5.14 -5.28 0.44
CA THR A 59 -5.95 -4.16 -0.05
C THR A 59 -6.48 -3.30 1.10
N GLY A 60 -7.16 -2.20 0.78
CA GLY A 60 -7.68 -1.26 1.76
C GLY A 60 -6.60 -0.40 2.42
N SER A 61 -6.89 0.08 3.62
CA SER A 61 -6.03 0.99 4.38
C SER A 61 -4.78 0.28 4.89
N LEU A 62 -3.62 0.94 4.78
CA LEU A 62 -2.40 0.50 5.42
C LEU A 62 -2.49 0.82 6.92
N VAL A 63 -2.44 -0.21 7.76
CA VAL A 63 -2.52 -0.08 9.22
C VAL A 63 -1.16 0.21 9.82
N LYS A 64 -0.11 -0.50 9.37
CA LYS A 64 1.24 -0.34 9.91
C LYS A 64 2.31 -0.83 8.95
N VAL A 65 3.42 -0.09 8.88
CA VAL A 65 4.69 -0.58 8.32
C VAL A 65 5.53 -1.17 9.45
N ILE A 66 6.08 -2.36 9.21
CA ILE A 66 6.94 -3.10 10.14
C ILE A 66 8.33 -3.19 9.51
N LYS A 67 9.35 -2.72 10.23
CA LYS A 67 10.74 -2.99 9.91
C LYS A 67 11.16 -4.28 10.63
N PRO A 68 11.36 -5.41 9.94
CA PRO A 68 11.68 -6.68 10.56
C PRO A 68 13.07 -6.64 11.19
N ASP A 69 13.18 -7.24 12.38
CA ASP A 69 14.44 -7.40 13.09
C ASP A 69 14.42 -8.72 13.89
N CYS A 70 15.43 -8.94 14.75
CA CYS A 70 15.51 -10.11 15.63
C CYS A 70 14.83 -9.91 17.00
N SER A 71 14.22 -8.75 17.27
CA SER A 71 13.68 -8.41 18.60
C SER A 71 12.39 -9.16 18.95
N GLN A 72 11.80 -9.87 17.97
CA GLN A 72 10.51 -10.54 18.09
C GLN A 72 9.35 -9.65 18.56
N ALA A 73 9.43 -8.35 18.28
CA ALA A 73 8.40 -7.38 18.67
C ALA A 73 7.01 -7.78 18.18
N CYS A 74 6.09 -7.99 19.13
CA CYS A 74 4.70 -8.34 18.87
C CYS A 74 3.85 -7.08 18.71
N ASN A 75 3.22 -6.91 17.54
CA ASN A 75 2.29 -5.82 17.27
C ASN A 75 0.88 -6.29 17.58
N LYS A 76 0.14 -5.52 18.38
CA LYS A 76 -1.24 -5.82 18.74
C LYS A 76 -2.20 -5.03 17.85
N VAL A 77 -3.33 -5.64 17.51
CA VAL A 77 -4.48 -4.92 16.96
C VAL A 77 -4.99 -3.98 18.05
N THR A 78 -5.14 -2.70 17.73
CA THR A 78 -5.81 -1.72 18.59
C THR A 78 -7.17 -1.38 17.99
N ASP A 79 -7.26 -0.26 17.26
CA ASP A 79 -8.53 0.32 16.83
C ASP A 79 -8.91 -0.11 15.41
N ILE A 80 -7.92 -0.51 14.60
CA ILE A 80 -8.11 -0.91 13.20
C ILE A 80 -7.76 -2.40 13.09
N SER A 81 -8.72 -3.20 12.60
CA SER A 81 -8.52 -4.62 12.37
C SER A 81 -7.42 -4.86 11.32
N VAL A 82 -6.70 -5.97 11.45
CA VAL A 82 -5.71 -6.41 10.48
C VAL A 82 -6.15 -7.75 9.93
N THR A 83 -6.25 -7.87 8.61
CA THR A 83 -6.72 -9.10 7.93
C THR A 83 -5.66 -9.71 7.03
N SER A 84 -4.72 -8.91 6.54
CA SER A 84 -3.62 -9.40 5.71
C SER A 84 -2.30 -8.69 5.99
N LEU A 85 -1.20 -9.38 5.69
CA LEU A 85 0.15 -8.82 5.72
C LEU A 85 0.81 -8.96 4.36
N ARG A 86 1.49 -7.91 3.90
CA ARG A 86 2.43 -7.96 2.78
C ARG A 86 3.86 -8.02 3.30
N VAL A 87 4.70 -8.84 2.68
CA VAL A 87 6.07 -9.09 3.10
C VAL A 87 7.00 -8.99 1.89
N SER A 88 8.14 -8.32 2.06
CA SER A 88 9.19 -8.21 1.04
C SER A 88 10.58 -8.25 1.67
N GLY A 89 11.52 -8.94 1.01
CA GLY A 89 12.93 -8.94 1.41
C GLY A 89 13.69 -7.70 0.95
N ASP A 90 15.00 -7.68 1.16
CA ASP A 90 15.90 -6.61 0.71
C ASP A 90 16.69 -6.97 -0.56
N GLY A 91 16.60 -8.21 -1.03
CA GLY A 91 17.38 -8.76 -2.15
C GLY A 91 18.59 -9.59 -1.72
N ASN A 92 18.93 -9.61 -0.43
CA ASN A 92 20.02 -10.43 0.10
C ASN A 92 19.52 -11.85 0.42
N VAL A 93 20.00 -12.86 -0.32
CA VAL A 93 19.60 -14.26 -0.13
C VAL A 93 19.90 -14.83 1.25
N ALA A 94 20.89 -14.27 1.95
CA ALA A 94 21.22 -14.65 3.33
C ALA A 94 20.33 -13.96 4.37
N SER A 95 19.48 -13.02 3.94
CA SER A 95 18.64 -12.20 4.82
C SER A 95 17.17 -12.35 4.44
N THR A 96 16.51 -13.31 5.04
CA THR A 96 15.08 -13.55 4.83
C THR A 96 14.24 -12.73 5.80
N VAL A 97 12.97 -12.49 5.45
CA VAL A 97 11.94 -12.02 6.38
C VAL A 97 10.79 -13.00 6.38
N THR A 98 10.23 -13.26 7.56
CA THR A 98 9.00 -14.02 7.74
C THR A 98 8.05 -13.23 8.63
N CYS A 99 6.79 -13.07 8.20
CA CYS A 99 5.75 -12.48 9.02
C CYS A 99 4.74 -13.53 9.48
N TYR A 100 4.20 -13.31 10.68
CA TYR A 100 3.33 -14.22 11.39
C TYR A 100 2.12 -13.44 11.90
N MET A 101 0.95 -14.07 11.85
CA MET A 101 -0.32 -13.57 12.37
C MET A 101 -0.84 -14.52 13.42
N TYR A 102 -1.43 -13.97 14.48
CA TYR A 102 -1.84 -14.71 15.67
C TYR A 102 -3.28 -14.39 16.07
N SER A 103 -3.95 -15.38 16.64
CA SER A 103 -5.32 -15.26 17.18
C SER A 103 -5.37 -14.65 18.58
N ASP A 104 -4.24 -14.62 19.30
CA ASP A 104 -4.09 -13.95 20.59
C ASP A 104 -3.33 -12.63 20.46
N GLU A 105 -3.33 -11.83 21.54
CA GLU A 105 -2.71 -10.51 21.57
C GLU A 105 -1.21 -10.55 21.86
N ASN A 106 -0.65 -11.69 22.24
CA ASN A 106 0.71 -11.80 22.75
C ASN A 106 1.63 -12.63 21.82
N CYS A 107 1.20 -12.84 20.57
CA CYS A 107 1.93 -13.57 19.53
C CYS A 107 2.31 -15.02 19.91
N ASN A 108 1.37 -15.79 20.48
CA ASN A 108 1.61 -17.17 20.92
C ASN A 108 0.86 -18.24 20.10
N ALA A 109 -0.34 -17.93 19.62
CA ALA A 109 -1.25 -18.82 18.90
C ALA A 109 -1.28 -18.45 17.41
N GLU A 110 -0.29 -18.93 16.66
CA GLU A 110 -0.14 -18.66 15.23
C GLU A 110 -1.36 -19.18 14.45
N VAL A 111 -1.89 -18.35 13.55
CA VAL A 111 -2.95 -18.73 12.61
C VAL A 111 -2.50 -18.69 11.16
N ARG A 112 -1.44 -17.94 10.86
CA ARG A 112 -0.87 -17.83 9.52
C ARG A 112 0.56 -17.32 9.58
N ARG A 113 1.39 -17.76 8.64
CA ARG A 113 2.71 -17.20 8.37
C ARG A 113 2.96 -17.09 6.86
N SER A 114 3.86 -16.18 6.50
CA SER A 114 4.43 -16.10 5.15
C SER A 114 5.51 -17.17 4.96
N ASP A 115 5.93 -17.35 3.72
CA ASP A 115 7.21 -18.00 3.43
C ASP A 115 8.35 -17.06 3.86
N ALA A 116 9.57 -17.61 3.87
CA ALA A 116 10.77 -16.82 4.08
C ALA A 116 11.13 -16.06 2.79
N VAL A 117 11.00 -14.73 2.80
CA VAL A 117 11.21 -13.88 1.63
C VAL A 117 12.56 -13.17 1.71
N SER A 118 13.45 -13.42 0.76
CA SER A 118 14.73 -12.69 0.63
C SER A 118 14.71 -11.66 -0.49
N GLN A 119 13.93 -11.90 -1.55
CA GLN A 119 13.93 -11.05 -2.74
C GLN A 119 13.10 -9.79 -2.50
N SER A 120 13.64 -8.64 -2.89
CA SER A 120 12.94 -7.35 -2.76
C SER A 120 11.82 -7.15 -3.78
N TRP A 121 11.94 -7.76 -4.95
CA TRP A 121 10.91 -7.72 -5.98
C TRP A 121 9.79 -8.75 -5.73
N GLN A 122 10.06 -9.79 -4.94
CA GLN A 122 9.06 -10.77 -4.56
C GLN A 122 8.29 -10.25 -3.35
N ARG A 123 7.04 -9.86 -3.58
CA ARG A 123 6.13 -9.48 -2.50
C ARG A 123 5.13 -10.59 -2.27
N GLN A 124 5.10 -11.12 -1.06
CA GLN A 124 4.10 -12.10 -0.66
C GLN A 124 3.01 -11.39 0.13
N CYS A 125 1.75 -11.65 -0.24
CA CYS A 125 0.61 -11.29 0.58
C CYS A 125 0.09 -12.54 1.27
N ILE A 126 -0.13 -12.47 2.58
CA ILE A 126 -0.83 -13.49 3.35
C ILE A 126 -2.13 -12.92 3.90
N THR A 127 -3.18 -13.71 3.76
CA THR A 127 -4.53 -13.39 4.26
C THR A 127 -4.95 -14.48 5.26
N VAL A 128 -5.63 -14.08 6.32
CA VAL A 128 -6.30 -15.00 7.25
C VAL A 128 -7.78 -15.10 6.89
N GLU A 129 -8.29 -16.34 6.76
CA GLU A 129 -9.70 -16.59 6.46
C GLU A 129 -10.42 -17.20 7.66
N GLY A 130 -11.61 -16.69 7.95
CA GLY A 130 -12.49 -17.25 8.99
C GLY A 130 -12.00 -17.10 10.43
N GLN A 131 -10.91 -16.35 10.67
CA GLN A 131 -10.35 -16.12 12.00
C GLN A 131 -9.99 -14.65 12.19
N THR A 132 -10.18 -14.16 13.41
CA THR A 132 -9.75 -12.81 13.79
C THR A 132 -8.27 -12.83 14.16
N VAL A 133 -7.50 -11.94 13.56
CA VAL A 133 -6.12 -11.67 13.97
C VAL A 133 -6.14 -10.65 15.09
N LYS A 134 -5.40 -10.91 16.16
CA LYS A 134 -5.24 -10.01 17.31
C LYS A 134 -3.82 -9.48 17.47
N SER A 135 -2.84 -10.18 16.91
CA SER A 135 -1.47 -9.68 16.87
C SER A 135 -0.67 -10.24 15.68
N TRP A 136 0.44 -9.60 15.37
CA TRP A 136 1.36 -10.01 14.32
C TRP A 136 2.80 -9.59 14.62
N LYS A 137 3.77 -10.30 14.04
CA LYS A 137 5.18 -9.88 14.05
C LYS A 137 5.86 -10.25 12.73
N CYS A 138 6.92 -9.52 12.41
CA CYS A 138 7.78 -9.82 11.27
C CYS A 138 9.21 -9.93 11.76
N LEU A 139 9.88 -11.02 11.40
CA LEU A 139 11.25 -11.31 11.82
C LEU A 139 12.15 -11.29 10.60
N LYS A 140 13.30 -10.64 10.74
CA LYS A 140 14.44 -10.91 9.85
C LYS A 140 15.00 -12.30 10.20
N GLY A 141 15.70 -12.98 9.30
CA GLY A 141 16.28 -14.30 9.52
C GLY A 141 17.18 -14.33 10.76
N CYS A 142 16.61 -14.84 11.85
CA CYS A 142 17.19 -15.21 13.12
C CYS A 142 16.54 -16.57 13.47
#